data_AF-A0A0K1F1E6-F1
#
_entry.id   AF-A0A0K1F1E6-F1
#
_cell.length_a   1.000
_cell.length_b   1.000
_cell.length_c   1.000
_cell.angle_alpha   90.00
_cell.angle_beta   90.00
_cell.angle_gamma   90.00
#
_symmetry.space_group_name_H-M   'P 1'
#
loop_
_entity.id
_entity.type
_entity.pdbx_description
1 polymer ?
#
loop_
_entity_poly.entity_id
_entity_poly.type
_entity_poly.pdbx_seq_one_letter_code
_entity_poly.pdbx_strand_id
1 'polypeptide(L)'
;MTGEARTRLVTLAASLVTLMATTALNRAIASPEVADDVITYMVGTLIVAVVWGASKLGERHEEVMARLSGMEAMQRQASSALASVMRSDLIHKAQKYVWELRWATPEEKLSWHAEWQQYHDLGADGYIDSMAEMVLSLPERPPKGDGGRDPSPG
;
A
#
# COMPACT_ATOMS: atom_id res chain seq x y z
N MET A 1 2.17 27.63 -10.60
CA MET A 1 0.95 27.63 -11.43
C MET A 1 -0.02 26.60 -10.86
N THR A 2 -1.25 26.99 -10.53
CA THR A 2 -2.28 26.08 -10.01
C THR A 2 -2.74 25.12 -11.12
N GLY A 3 -3.16 23.90 -10.77
CA GLY A 3 -3.59 22.88 -11.74
C GLY A 3 -4.73 23.37 -12.65
N GLU A 4 -5.59 24.24 -12.13
CA GLU A 4 -6.71 24.84 -12.86
C GLU A 4 -6.27 25.84 -13.93
N ALA A 5 -5.27 26.68 -13.63
CA ALA A 5 -4.70 27.61 -14.60
C ALA A 5 -4.04 26.87 -15.76
N ARG A 6 -3.41 25.72 -15.49
CA ARG A 6 -2.80 24.86 -16.51
C ARG A 6 -3.86 24.22 -17.41
N THR A 7 -4.95 23.70 -16.85
CA THR A 7 -6.05 23.12 -17.65
C THR A 7 -6.68 24.15 -18.57
N ARG A 8 -6.94 25.38 -18.09
CA ARG A 8 -7.48 26.46 -18.92
C ARG A 8 -6.54 26.83 -20.08
N LEU A 9 -5.24 26.85 -19.83
CA LEU A 9 -4.22 27.14 -20.84
C LEU A 9 -4.16 26.05 -21.93
N VAL A 10 -4.27 24.79 -21.53
CA VAL A 10 -4.32 23.64 -22.46
C VAL A 10 -5.60 23.68 -23.30
N THR A 11 -6.75 23.95 -22.68
CA THR A 11 -8.02 24.08 -23.42
C THR A 11 -7.96 25.22 -24.43
N LEU A 12 -7.43 26.39 -24.03
CA LEU A 12 -7.23 27.52 -24.94
C LEU A 12 -6.30 27.17 -26.10
N ALA A 13 -5.19 26.49 -25.84
CA ALA A 13 -4.25 26.06 -26.88
C ALA A 13 -4.90 25.05 -27.85
N ALA A 14 -5.67 24.09 -27.35
CA ALA A 14 -6.39 23.13 -28.17
C ALA A 14 -7.46 23.80 -29.06
N SER A 15 -8.20 24.77 -28.50
CA SER A 15 -9.17 25.57 -29.26
C SER A 15 -8.49 26.39 -30.37
N LEU A 16 -7.33 26.99 -30.10
CA LEU A 16 -6.54 27.73 -31.08
C LEU A 16 -6.04 26.83 -32.22
N VAL A 17 -5.52 25.64 -31.90
CA VAL A 17 -5.08 24.67 -32.91
C VAL A 17 -6.26 24.24 -33.79
N THR A 18 -7.42 23.98 -33.18
CA THR A 18 -8.63 23.61 -33.92
C THR A 18 -9.10 24.73 -34.84
N LEU A 19 -9.09 25.98 -34.34
CA LEU A 19 -9.47 27.15 -35.15
C LEU A 19 -8.50 27.37 -36.32
N MET A 20 -7.19 27.24 -36.09
CA MET A 20 -6.18 27.36 -37.14
C MET A 20 -6.30 26.25 -38.19
N ALA A 21 -6.55 25.01 -37.75
CA ALA A 21 -6.80 23.88 -38.65
C ALA A 21 -8.04 24.11 -39.52
N THR A 22 -9.16 24.53 -38.94
CA THR A 22 -10.41 24.79 -39.69
C THR A 22 -10.26 25.97 -40.66
N THR A 23 -9.58 27.04 -40.25
CA THR A 23 -9.36 28.21 -41.12
C THR A 23 -8.42 27.91 -42.28
N ALA A 24 -7.37 27.12 -42.04
CA ALA A 24 -6.47 26.67 -43.09
C ALA A 24 -7.20 25.73 -44.07
N LEU A 25 -7.96 24.76 -43.58
CA LEU A 25 -8.78 23.87 -44.41
C LEU A 25 -9.75 24.64 -45.31
N ASN A 26 -10.45 25.64 -44.77
CA ASN A 26 -11.34 26.49 -45.55
C ASN A 26 -10.61 27.27 -46.65
N ARG A 27 -9.36 27.70 -46.42
CA ARG A 27 -8.53 28.35 -47.45
C ARG A 27 -8.06 27.37 -48.51
N ALA A 28 -7.69 26.15 -48.15
CA ALA A 28 -7.30 25.11 -49.09
C ALA A 28 -8.46 24.70 -50.01
N ILE A 29 -9.69 24.63 -49.48
CA ILE A 29 -10.90 24.37 -50.28
C ILE A 29 -11.18 25.52 -51.26
N ALA A 30 -10.93 26.76 -50.85
CA ALA A 30 -11.16 27.95 -51.67
C ALA A 30 -10.08 28.19 -52.75
N SER A 31 -8.85 27.73 -52.53
CA SER A 31 -7.75 27.83 -53.50
C SER A 31 -6.87 26.58 -53.47
N PRO A 32 -7.00 25.68 -54.48
CA PRO A 32 -6.25 24.43 -54.54
C PRO A 32 -4.75 24.63 -54.75
N GLU A 33 -4.32 25.80 -55.24
CA GLU A 33 -2.89 26.13 -55.46
C GLU A 33 -2.10 26.25 -54.14
N VAL A 34 -2.77 26.47 -53.01
CA VAL A 34 -2.14 26.64 -51.68
C VAL A 34 -2.47 25.46 -50.73
N ALA A 35 -3.19 24.46 -51.24
CA ALA A 35 -3.70 23.35 -50.42
C ALA A 35 -2.57 22.48 -49.83
N ASP A 36 -1.50 22.26 -50.58
CA ASP A 36 -0.38 21.40 -50.16
C ASP A 36 0.43 22.00 -49.00
N ASP A 37 0.72 23.32 -49.06
CA ASP A 37 1.38 24.05 -47.96
C ASP A 37 0.51 24.09 -46.71
N VAL A 38 -0.79 24.26 -46.88
CA VAL A 38 -1.78 24.26 -45.80
C VAL A 38 -1.87 22.90 -45.12
N ILE A 39 -1.95 21.82 -45.91
CA ILE A 39 -2.02 20.45 -45.39
C ILE A 39 -0.73 20.13 -44.61
N THR A 40 0.43 20.50 -45.15
CA THR A 40 1.73 20.28 -44.49
C THR A 40 1.82 21.00 -43.14
N TYR A 41 1.37 22.26 -43.06
CA TYR A 41 1.34 23.02 -41.82
C TYR A 41 0.36 22.44 -40.79
N MET A 42 -0.84 22.02 -41.22
CA MET A 42 -1.84 21.39 -40.37
C MET A 42 -1.34 20.05 -39.79
N VAL A 43 -0.75 19.21 -40.64
CA VAL A 43 -0.19 17.91 -40.22
C VAL A 43 0.96 18.12 -39.23
N GLY A 44 1.87 19.07 -39.50
CA GLY A 44 2.95 19.40 -38.56
C GLY A 44 2.44 19.86 -37.19
N THR A 45 1.41 20.71 -37.17
CA THR A 45 0.80 21.22 -35.93
C THR A 45 0.11 20.10 -35.13
N LEU A 46 -0.60 19.19 -35.81
CA LEU A 46 -1.25 18.05 -35.17
C LEU A 46 -0.24 17.05 -34.61
N ILE A 47 0.84 16.76 -35.33
CA ILE A 47 1.92 15.88 -34.85
C ILE A 47 2.53 16.44 -33.57
N VAL A 48 2.87 17.74 -33.53
CA VAL A 48 3.45 18.38 -32.34
C VAL A 48 2.48 18.33 -31.15
N ALA A 49 1.19 18.58 -31.39
CA ALA A 49 0.17 18.52 -30.33
C ALA A 49 0.02 17.10 -29.75
N VAL A 50 0.02 16.08 -30.61
CA VAL A 50 -0.07 14.66 -30.20
C VAL A 50 1.18 14.24 -29.42
N VAL A 51 2.38 14.57 -29.92
CA VAL A 51 3.65 14.24 -29.25
C VAL A 51 3.75 14.92 -27.89
N TRP A 52 3.33 16.19 -27.79
CA TRP A 52 3.30 16.91 -26.52
C TRP A 52 2.30 16.31 -25.54
N GLY A 53 1.09 15.98 -26.01
CA GLY A 53 0.06 15.32 -25.20
C GLY A 53 0.52 13.96 -24.66
N ALA A 54 1.14 13.14 -25.50
CA ALA A 54 1.69 11.84 -25.11
C ALA A 54 2.82 11.98 -24.08
N SER A 55 3.74 12.93 -24.28
CA SER A 55 4.85 13.20 -23.34
C SER A 55 4.34 13.61 -21.96
N LYS A 56 3.28 14.44 -21.90
CA LYS A 56 2.66 14.87 -20.63
C LYS A 56 1.85 13.77 -19.95
N LEU A 57 1.28 12.83 -20.71
CA LEU A 57 0.66 11.64 -20.14
C LEU A 57 1.71 10.72 -19.50
N GLY A 58 2.87 10.56 -20.14
CA GLY A 58 4.01 9.78 -19.62
C GLY A 58 4.52 10.32 -18.28
N GLU A 59 4.79 11.63 -18.19
CA GLU A 59 5.23 12.28 -16.93
C GLU A 59 4.23 12.07 -15.78
N ARG A 60 2.92 12.15 -16.05
CA ARG A 60 1.89 11.91 -15.03
C ARG A 60 1.82 10.45 -14.60
N HIS A 61 2.05 9.53 -15.53
CA HIS A 61 2.06 8.11 -15.21
C HIS A 61 3.26 7.76 -14.31
N GLU A 62 4.44 8.31 -14.61
CA GLU A 62 5.64 8.15 -13.76
C GLU A 62 5.43 8.72 -12.36
N GLU A 63 4.85 9.92 -12.22
CA GLU A 63 4.56 10.53 -10.92
C GLU A 63 3.57 9.69 -10.09
N VAL A 64 2.53 9.16 -10.73
CA VAL A 64 1.55 8.28 -10.07
C VAL A 64 2.19 6.96 -9.66
N MET A 65 2.99 6.34 -10.53
CA MET A 65 3.71 5.10 -10.21
C MET A 65 4.75 5.31 -9.10
N ALA A 66 5.46 6.44 -9.08
CA ALA A 66 6.37 6.80 -8.01
C ALA A 66 5.62 6.94 -6.66
N ARG A 67 4.46 7.61 -6.65
CA ARG A 67 3.61 7.71 -5.44
C ARG A 67 3.08 6.36 -4.98
N LEU A 68 2.59 5.53 -5.90
CA LEU A 68 2.11 4.18 -5.59
C LEU A 68 3.24 3.32 -5.02
N SER A 69 4.42 3.34 -5.64
CA SER A 69 5.59 2.60 -5.13
C SER A 69 6.03 3.09 -3.74
N GLY A 70 5.95 4.40 -3.47
CA GLY A 70 6.23 4.97 -2.16
C GLY A 70 5.18 4.55 -1.10
N MET A 71 3.90 4.50 -1.48
CA MET A 71 2.84 4.00 -0.62
C MET A 71 2.99 2.51 -0.33
N GLU A 72 3.33 1.69 -1.33
CA GLU A 72 3.62 0.27 -1.16
C GLU A 72 4.82 0.04 -0.24
N ALA A 73 5.89 0.83 -0.39
CA ALA A 73 7.06 0.75 0.49
C ALA A 73 6.70 1.11 1.94
N MET A 74 5.92 2.19 2.14
CA MET A 74 5.44 2.59 3.46
C MET A 74 4.50 1.53 4.07
N GLN A 75 3.63 0.93 3.26
CA GLN A 75 2.75 -0.16 3.68
C GLN A 75 3.56 -1.40 4.09
N ARG A 76 4.59 -1.79 3.32
CA ARG A 76 5.49 -2.90 3.68
C ARG A 76 6.26 -2.61 4.96
N GLN A 77 6.71 -1.37 5.16
CA GLN A 77 7.40 -0.97 6.38
C GLN A 77 6.45 -1.04 7.59
N ALA A 78 5.24 -0.51 7.45
CA ALA A 78 4.21 -0.55 8.49
C ALA A 78 3.78 -1.99 8.82
N SER A 79 3.60 -2.85 7.81
CA SER A 79 3.28 -4.26 8.03
C SER A 79 4.42 -5.00 8.73
N SER A 80 5.68 -4.72 8.39
CA SER A 80 6.84 -5.30 9.08
C SER A 80 6.94 -4.84 10.54
N ALA A 81 6.66 -3.57 10.82
CA ALA A 81 6.69 -3.01 12.17
C ALA A 81 5.57 -3.61 13.02
N LEU A 82 4.36 -3.72 12.46
CA LEU A 82 3.24 -4.39 13.10
C LEU A 82 3.59 -5.86 13.42
N ALA A 83 4.10 -6.62 12.45
CA ALA A 83 4.53 -7.99 12.65
C ALA A 83 5.61 -8.09 13.74
N SER A 84 6.54 -7.14 13.82
CA SER A 84 7.56 -7.09 14.87
C SER A 84 6.97 -6.90 16.27
N VAL A 85 6.02 -5.98 16.43
CA VAL A 85 5.38 -5.72 17.72
C VAL A 85 4.56 -6.93 18.17
N MET A 86 3.79 -7.51 17.24
CA MET A 86 2.97 -8.68 17.52
C MET A 86 3.82 -9.91 17.89
N ARG A 87 4.94 -10.14 17.18
CA ARG A 87 5.92 -11.18 17.56
C ARG A 87 6.48 -10.95 18.95
N SER A 88 6.80 -9.70 19.31
CA SER A 88 7.31 -9.37 20.64
C SER A 88 6.28 -9.67 21.74
N ASP A 89 5.00 -9.34 21.52
CA ASP A 89 3.92 -9.62 22.47
C ASP A 89 3.71 -11.13 22.65
N LEU A 90 3.66 -11.88 21.55
CA LEU A 90 3.49 -13.33 21.55
C LEU A 90 4.62 -14.03 22.32
N ILE A 91 5.86 -13.62 22.07
CA ILE A 91 7.05 -14.11 22.80
C ILE A 91 6.89 -13.78 24.28
N HIS A 92 6.57 -12.53 24.64
CA HIS A 92 6.44 -12.14 26.04
C HIS A 92 5.37 -12.96 26.79
N LYS A 93 4.21 -13.20 26.17
CA LYS A 93 3.18 -14.08 26.72
C LYS A 93 3.69 -15.51 26.91
N ALA A 94 4.40 -16.06 25.92
CA ALA A 94 4.98 -17.41 26.02
C ALA A 94 5.99 -17.51 27.16
N GLN A 95 6.86 -16.51 27.30
CA GLN A 95 7.88 -16.43 28.34
C GLN A 95 7.24 -16.43 29.74
N LYS A 96 6.14 -15.70 29.92
CA LYS A 96 5.38 -15.71 31.17
C LYS A 96 4.89 -17.12 31.52
N TYR A 97 4.27 -17.83 30.58
CA TYR A 97 3.80 -19.19 30.82
C TYR A 97 4.95 -20.17 31.07
N VAL A 98 6.02 -20.11 30.28
CA VAL A 98 7.12 -21.09 30.31
C VAL A 98 8.06 -20.86 31.50
N TRP A 99 8.39 -19.62 31.82
CA TRP A 99 9.43 -19.31 32.81
C TRP A 99 8.88 -18.86 34.16
N GLU A 100 7.79 -18.08 34.17
CA GLU A 100 7.23 -17.55 35.42
C GLU A 100 6.23 -18.52 36.03
N LEU A 101 5.18 -18.89 35.29
CA LEU A 101 4.09 -19.72 35.80
C LEU A 101 4.46 -21.21 35.79
N ARG A 102 5.15 -21.68 34.75
CA ARG A 102 5.44 -23.09 34.47
C ARG A 102 4.21 -23.99 34.38
N TRP A 103 3.04 -23.40 34.15
CA TRP A 103 1.77 -24.06 33.86
C TRP A 103 0.91 -23.14 33.00
N ALA A 104 -0.05 -23.72 32.27
CA ALA A 104 -1.07 -22.98 31.52
C ALA A 104 -2.35 -23.81 31.45
N THR A 105 -3.51 -23.16 31.54
CA THR A 105 -4.79 -23.85 31.32
C THR A 105 -4.96 -24.25 29.85
N PRO A 106 -5.81 -25.25 29.54
CA PRO A 106 -6.09 -25.63 28.15
C PRO A 106 -6.59 -24.47 27.29
N GLU A 107 -7.42 -23.59 27.86
CA GLU A 107 -7.94 -22.40 27.16
C GLU A 107 -6.83 -21.40 26.83
N GLU A 108 -5.92 -21.14 27.76
CA GLU A 108 -4.78 -20.24 27.54
C GLU A 108 -3.82 -20.78 26.48
N LYS A 109 -3.56 -22.10 26.48
CA LYS A 109 -2.75 -22.76 25.45
C LYS A 109 -3.37 -22.61 24.07
N LEU A 110 -4.68 -22.86 23.95
CA LEU A 110 -5.40 -22.74 22.68
C LEU A 110 -5.45 -21.29 22.20
N SER A 111 -5.70 -20.34 23.11
CA SER A 111 -5.71 -18.91 22.78
C SER A 111 -4.34 -18.45 22.28
N TRP A 112 -3.26 -18.81 22.98
CA TRP A 112 -1.91 -18.47 22.56
C TRP A 112 -1.56 -19.12 21.22
N HIS A 113 -1.95 -20.39 21.02
CA HIS A 113 -1.66 -21.11 19.78
C HIS A 113 -2.45 -20.56 18.57
N ALA A 114 -3.68 -20.10 18.80
CA ALA A 114 -4.48 -19.42 17.79
C ALA A 114 -3.89 -18.05 17.41
N GLU A 115 -3.40 -17.28 18.39
CA GLU A 115 -2.63 -16.06 18.12
C GLU A 115 -1.37 -16.37 17.30
N TRP A 116 -0.61 -17.39 17.68
CA TRP A 116 0.58 -17.83 16.94
C TRP A 116 0.27 -18.22 15.49
N GLN A 117 -0.79 -18.99 15.23
CA GLN A 117 -1.18 -19.43 13.88
C GLN A 117 -1.46 -18.25 12.94
N GLN A 118 -2.01 -17.14 13.45
CA GLN A 118 -2.24 -15.94 12.65
C GLN A 118 -0.95 -15.25 12.20
N TYR A 119 0.16 -15.48 12.91
CA TYR A 119 1.46 -14.86 12.63
C TYR A 119 2.48 -15.81 12.00
N HIS A 120 2.27 -17.12 12.10
CA HIS A 120 3.15 -18.12 11.48
C HIS A 120 3.37 -17.84 9.98
N ASP A 121 2.30 -17.47 9.27
CA ASP A 121 2.34 -17.18 7.82
C ASP A 121 3.03 -15.85 7.48
N LEU A 122 3.37 -15.03 8.47
CA LEU A 122 4.07 -13.75 8.29
C LEU A 122 5.59 -13.86 8.50
N GLY A 123 6.12 -15.08 8.52
CA GLY A 123 7.56 -15.34 8.71
C GLY A 123 7.95 -15.41 10.17
N ALA A 124 7.20 -16.17 10.98
CA ALA A 124 7.63 -16.50 12.32
C ALA A 124 8.96 -17.27 12.25
N ASP A 125 10.01 -16.70 12.84
CA ASP A 125 11.33 -17.33 12.92
C ASP A 125 11.22 -18.57 13.83
N GLY A 126 11.95 -19.66 13.53
CA GLY A 126 11.84 -20.95 14.23
C GLY A 126 12.03 -20.94 15.76
N TYR A 127 12.48 -19.82 16.33
CA TYR A 127 12.42 -19.56 17.77
C TYR A 127 10.98 -19.56 18.31
N ILE A 128 10.04 -18.92 17.61
CA ILE A 128 8.64 -18.83 18.03
C ILE A 128 7.98 -20.22 17.97
N ASP A 129 8.31 -21.03 16.97
CA ASP A 129 7.80 -22.41 16.87
C ASP A 129 8.25 -23.26 18.05
N SER A 130 9.51 -23.10 18.50
CA SER A 130 9.98 -23.75 19.71
C SER A 130 9.22 -23.29 20.97
N MET A 131 8.80 -22.02 21.03
CA MET A 131 7.96 -21.53 22.12
C MET A 131 6.55 -22.12 22.05
N ALA A 132 6.02 -22.36 20.85
CA ALA A 132 4.71 -23.00 20.68
C ALA A 132 4.72 -24.43 21.23
N GLU A 133 5.73 -25.21 20.90
CA GLU A 133 5.90 -26.56 21.47
C GLU A 133 6.03 -26.50 23.01
N MET A 134 6.83 -25.57 23.54
CA MET A 134 6.99 -25.40 24.98
C MET A 134 5.66 -25.06 25.67
N VAL A 135 4.90 -24.08 25.16
CA VAL A 135 3.60 -23.67 25.74
C VAL A 135 2.59 -24.81 25.71
N LEU A 136 2.51 -25.56 24.61
CA LEU A 136 1.62 -26.72 24.51
C LEU A 136 1.99 -27.82 25.51
N SER A 137 3.28 -28.04 25.73
CA SER A 137 3.82 -29.06 26.64
C SER A 137 3.69 -28.72 28.13
N LEU A 138 3.31 -27.48 28.48
CA LEU A 138 3.21 -27.07 29.89
C LEU A 138 2.19 -27.93 30.64
N PRO A 139 2.39 -28.22 31.94
CA PRO A 139 1.37 -28.86 32.74
C PRO A 139 0.15 -27.94 32.91
N GLU A 140 -1.01 -28.54 33.17
CA GLU A 140 -2.19 -27.79 33.58
C GLU A 140 -1.99 -27.17 34.96
N ARG A 141 -2.83 -26.18 35.27
CA ARG A 141 -2.80 -25.50 36.56
C ARG A 141 -2.86 -26.53 37.70
N PRO A 142 -1.87 -26.55 38.62
CA PRO A 142 -1.95 -27.42 39.77
C PRO A 142 -3.21 -27.07 40.59
N PRO A 143 -3.91 -28.08 41.15
CA PRO A 143 -5.07 -27.82 41.99
C PRO A 143 -4.65 -26.87 43.12
N LYS A 144 -5.46 -25.83 43.35
CA LYS A 144 -5.25 -24.89 44.44
C LYS A 144 -5.29 -25.73 45.72
N GLY A 145 -4.14 -25.97 46.35
CA GLY A 145 -4.09 -26.79 47.56
C GLY A 145 -5.02 -26.20 48.61
N ASP A 146 -5.87 -27.03 49.19
CA ASP A 146 -6.73 -26.72 50.35
C ASP A 146 -5.88 -26.45 51.61
N GLY A 147 -5.11 -25.34 51.61
CA GLY A 147 -4.04 -25.13 52.59
C GLY A 147 -3.70 -23.68 52.89
N GLY A 148 -4.58 -22.73 52.62
CA GLY A 148 -4.38 -21.32 52.97
C GLY A 148 -5.69 -20.67 53.38
N ARG A 149 -5.97 -20.71 54.68
CA ARG A 149 -7.08 -20.01 55.35
C ARG A 149 -7.09 -18.53 54.90
N ASP A 150 -8.10 -18.11 54.16
CA ASP A 150 -8.44 -16.69 54.04
C ASP A 150 -8.68 -16.15 55.46
N PRO A 151 -7.99 -15.08 55.91
CA PRO A 151 -8.38 -14.43 57.15
C PRO A 151 -9.72 -13.75 56.91
N SER A 152 -10.79 -14.30 57.51
CA SER A 152 -12.08 -13.62 57.60
C SER A 152 -11.91 -12.21 58.19
N PRO A 153 -12.58 -11.19 57.64
CA PRO A 153 -12.60 -9.88 58.24
C PRO A 153 -13.53 -9.94 59.47
N GLY A 154 -12.94 -9.80 60.65
CA GLY A 154 -13.64 -9.49 61.90
C GLY A 154 -13.56 -8.01 62.21
#